data_AF-I3QJV5-F1
#
_entry.id   AF-I3QJV5-F1
#
_cell.length_a   1.000
_cell.length_b   1.000
_cell.length_c   1.000
_cell.angle_alpha   90.00
_cell.angle_beta   90.00
_cell.angle_gamma   90.00
#
_symmetry.space_group_name_H-M   'P 1'
#
loop_
_entity.id
_entity.type
_entity.pdbx_description
1 polymer ?
#
loop_
_entity_poly.entity_id
_entity_poly.type
_entity_poly.pdbx_seq_one_letter_code
_entity_poly.pdbx_strand_id
1 'polypeptide(L)'
;RAQHILNFYKFVPHVKGALAGQPIELMDWHVFILINIFGFVIPLVNEETGEVVMRSDGSGRPVMVRRFRTAYNEVARKNAKSTLSSGIGLYMTGADSEGGAEVYSAATTRDQARIVFEDAKNMVRKARSTLGRLFDFNKLAIYQEQSASKFEPLSSDANNLDGLNIHCAIIDELHAHKTRDVWDVLETA
;
A
#
# COMPACT_ATOMS: atom_id res chain seq x y z
N ARG A 1 -7.26 -14.27 -1.32
CA ARG A 1 -6.45 -13.03 -1.37
C ARG A 1 -7.24 -11.81 -0.89
N ALA A 2 -8.44 -11.53 -1.44
CA ALA A 2 -9.35 -10.50 -0.91
C ALA A 2 -9.58 -10.56 0.61
N GLN A 3 -9.99 -11.71 1.15
CA GLN A 3 -10.24 -11.84 2.59
C GLN A 3 -9.01 -11.55 3.46
N HIS A 4 -7.80 -11.75 2.93
CA HIS A 4 -6.56 -11.51 3.67
C HIS A 4 -6.39 -10.02 3.98
N ILE A 5 -6.53 -9.15 2.96
CA ILE A 5 -6.46 -7.71 3.18
C ILE A 5 -7.64 -7.19 4.01
N LEU A 6 -8.86 -7.73 3.82
CA LEU A 6 -10.00 -7.34 4.65
C LEU A 6 -9.79 -7.70 6.12
N ASN A 7 -9.23 -8.88 6.41
CA ASN A 7 -8.87 -9.28 7.77
C ASN A 7 -7.71 -8.46 8.33
N PHE A 8 -6.77 -8.00 7.49
CA PHE A 8 -5.66 -7.16 7.94
C PHE A 8 -6.17 -5.88 8.62
N TYR A 9 -7.24 -5.26 8.11
CA TYR A 9 -7.82 -4.06 8.73
C TYR A 9 -8.36 -4.28 10.14
N LYS A 10 -8.63 -5.52 10.56
CA LYS A 10 -8.98 -5.84 11.96
C LYS A 10 -7.84 -5.55 12.94
N PHE A 11 -6.62 -5.39 12.44
CA PHE A 11 -5.44 -5.02 13.22
C PHE A 11 -5.03 -3.56 13.04
N VAL A 12 -5.63 -2.83 12.10
CA VAL A 12 -5.27 -1.45 11.77
C VAL A 12 -6.19 -0.52 12.56
N PRO A 13 -5.69 0.24 13.54
CA PRO A 13 -6.54 1.08 14.37
C PRO A 13 -6.79 2.45 13.75
N HIS A 14 -7.93 3.07 14.08
CA HIS A 14 -8.11 4.50 13.88
C HIS A 14 -7.04 5.29 14.65
N VAL A 15 -6.44 6.28 14.00
CA VAL A 15 -5.40 7.11 14.65
C VAL A 15 -6.00 8.29 15.40
N LYS A 16 -7.07 8.87 14.87
CA LYS A 16 -7.66 10.16 15.28
C LYS A 16 -9.17 10.00 15.54
N GLY A 17 -9.74 10.95 16.28
CA GLY A 17 -11.18 11.04 16.54
C GLY A 17 -11.66 10.10 17.66
N ALA A 18 -12.99 10.01 17.81
CA ALA A 18 -13.63 9.26 18.90
C ALA A 18 -13.31 7.76 18.90
N LEU A 19 -12.97 7.20 17.73
CA LEU A 19 -12.63 5.79 17.57
C LEU A 19 -11.13 5.50 17.72
N ALA A 20 -10.31 6.50 18.08
CA ALA A 20 -8.86 6.33 18.14
C ALA A 20 -8.44 5.12 18.99
N GLY A 21 -7.63 4.23 18.40
CA GLY A 21 -7.17 2.98 19.01
C GLY A 21 -8.05 1.76 18.71
N GLN A 22 -9.30 1.95 18.30
CA GLN A 22 -10.17 0.86 17.85
C GLN A 22 -9.81 0.43 16.42
N PRO A 23 -9.92 -0.87 16.06
CA PRO A 23 -9.77 -1.32 14.68
C PRO A 23 -10.68 -0.57 13.70
N ILE A 24 -10.20 -0.37 12.49
CA ILE A 24 -10.99 0.26 11.42
C ILE A 24 -12.07 -0.72 10.96
N GLU A 25 -13.32 -0.29 11.08
CA GLU A 25 -14.44 -0.91 10.39
C GLU A 25 -14.48 -0.38 8.95
N LEU A 26 -14.40 -1.30 7.98
CA LEU A 26 -14.38 -0.94 6.58
C LEU A 26 -15.80 -0.59 6.12
N MET A 27 -15.96 0.59 5.50
CA MET A 27 -17.18 0.96 4.79
C MET A 27 -17.33 0.14 3.51
N ASP A 28 -18.55 0.03 2.99
CA ASP A 28 -18.84 -0.76 1.78
C ASP A 28 -17.95 -0.40 0.59
N TRP A 29 -17.70 0.89 0.38
CA TRP A 29 -16.83 1.34 -0.70
C TRP A 29 -15.35 0.99 -0.46
N HIS A 30 -14.89 0.96 0.80
CA HIS A 30 -13.55 0.45 1.12
C HIS A 30 -13.44 -1.02 0.71
N VAL A 31 -14.42 -1.84 1.12
CA VAL A 31 -14.47 -3.27 0.81
C VAL A 31 -14.49 -3.48 -0.69
N PHE A 32 -15.31 -2.72 -1.41
CA PHE A 32 -15.39 -2.77 -2.87
C PHE A 32 -14.02 -2.53 -3.53
N ILE A 33 -13.32 -1.46 -3.16
CA ILE A 33 -11.99 -1.14 -3.73
C ILE A 33 -10.97 -2.22 -3.38
N LEU A 34 -10.91 -2.66 -2.12
CA LEU A 34 -9.96 -3.68 -1.68
C LEU A 34 -10.20 -5.03 -2.38
N ILE A 35 -11.46 -5.43 -2.58
CA ILE A 35 -11.80 -6.66 -3.32
C ILE A 35 -11.39 -6.53 -4.78
N ASN A 36 -11.64 -5.40 -5.44
CA ASN A 36 -11.26 -5.21 -6.83
C ASN A 36 -9.73 -5.32 -7.01
N ILE A 37 -8.94 -4.63 -6.18
CA ILE A 37 -7.48 -4.61 -6.31
C ILE A 37 -6.87 -5.96 -5.88
N PHE A 38 -7.25 -6.49 -4.71
CA PHE A 38 -6.54 -7.62 -4.08
C PHE A 38 -7.25 -8.96 -4.26
N GLY A 39 -8.51 -8.96 -4.71
CA GLY A 39 -9.32 -10.15 -4.89
C GLY A 39 -9.17 -10.79 -6.26
N PHE A 40 -9.10 -9.98 -7.31
CA PHE A 40 -9.00 -10.46 -8.68
C PHE A 40 -7.54 -10.78 -9.02
N VAL A 41 -7.25 -12.06 -9.19
CA VAL A 41 -5.92 -12.56 -9.54
C VAL A 41 -5.96 -13.40 -10.81
N ILE A 42 -4.86 -13.37 -11.55
CA ILE A 42 -4.64 -14.18 -12.75
C ILE A 42 -3.31 -14.94 -12.63
N PRO A 43 -3.14 -16.06 -13.35
CA PRO A 43 -1.84 -16.72 -13.46
C PRO A 43 -0.80 -15.76 -14.06
N LEU A 44 0.41 -15.76 -13.51
CA LEU A 44 1.54 -15.10 -14.13
C LEU A 44 1.91 -15.86 -15.41
N VAL A 45 2.05 -15.13 -16.51
CA VAL A 45 2.44 -15.68 -17.80
C VAL A 45 3.78 -15.05 -18.16
N ASN A 46 4.75 -15.85 -18.59
CA ASN A 46 5.99 -15.35 -19.15
C ASN A 46 5.70 -14.77 -20.54
N GLU A 47 6.00 -13.49 -20.74
CA GLU A 47 5.62 -12.76 -21.96
C GLU A 47 6.33 -13.25 -23.22
N GLU A 48 7.54 -13.79 -23.09
CA GLU A 48 8.32 -14.29 -24.23
C GLU A 48 7.83 -15.65 -24.71
N THR A 49 7.43 -16.53 -23.78
CA THR A 49 7.05 -17.92 -24.07
C THR A 49 5.55 -18.16 -24.12
N GLY A 50 4.76 -17.29 -23.49
CA GLY A 50 3.32 -17.48 -23.30
C GLY A 50 2.95 -18.54 -22.27
N GLU A 51 3.94 -19.11 -21.56
CA GLU A 51 3.72 -20.17 -20.58
C GLU A 51 3.35 -19.64 -19.20
N VAL A 52 2.52 -20.38 -18.48
CA VAL A 52 2.15 -20.06 -17.10
C VAL A 52 3.33 -20.37 -16.17
N VAL A 53 3.75 -19.37 -15.40
CA VAL A 53 4.82 -19.51 -14.41
C VAL A 53 4.30 -20.33 -13.22
N MET A 54 4.96 -21.47 -12.97
CA MET A 54 4.63 -22.37 -11.87
C MET A 54 5.42 -22.02 -10.61
N ARG A 55 4.82 -22.26 -9.44
CA ARG A 55 5.53 -22.09 -8.16
C ARG A 55 6.69 -23.08 -8.07
N SER A 56 7.79 -22.63 -7.48
CA SER A 56 8.98 -23.44 -7.19
C SER A 56 8.85 -24.30 -5.92
N ASP A 57 7.72 -24.21 -5.20
CA ASP A 57 7.44 -24.92 -3.95
C ASP A 57 7.00 -26.38 -4.13
N GLY A 58 6.99 -26.89 -5.37
CA GLY A 58 6.57 -28.25 -5.70
C GLY A 58 5.06 -28.49 -5.64
N SER A 59 4.24 -27.45 -5.40
CA SER A 59 2.78 -27.59 -5.30
C SER A 59 2.07 -27.86 -6.63
N GLY A 60 2.76 -27.68 -7.75
CA GLY A 60 2.17 -27.77 -9.10
C GLY A 60 1.15 -26.67 -9.37
N ARG A 61 1.14 -25.59 -8.58
CA ARG A 61 0.20 -24.47 -8.74
C ARG A 61 0.86 -23.30 -9.45
N PRO A 62 0.11 -22.53 -10.27
CA PRO A 62 0.63 -21.34 -10.90
C PRO A 62 0.91 -20.22 -9.88
N VAL A 63 1.91 -19.39 -10.16
CA VAL A 63 2.10 -18.11 -9.49
C VAL A 63 0.93 -17.21 -9.87
N MET A 64 0.31 -16.58 -8.88
CA MET A 64 -0.87 -15.73 -9.08
C MET A 64 -0.51 -14.27 -8.84
N VAL A 65 -0.79 -13.40 -9.80
CA VAL A 65 -0.59 -11.94 -9.72
C VAL A 65 -1.92 -11.21 -9.73
N ARG A 66 -1.96 -9.96 -9.27
CA ARG A 66 -3.20 -9.15 -9.33
C ARG A 66 -3.55 -8.86 -10.77
N ARG A 67 -4.84 -8.96 -11.11
CA ARG A 67 -5.35 -8.53 -12.41
C ARG A 67 -5.32 -7.02 -12.55
N PHE A 68 -5.74 -6.32 -11.50
CA PHE A 68 -5.77 -4.87 -11.44
C PHE A 68 -4.61 -4.38 -10.57
N ARG A 69 -3.73 -3.56 -11.15
CA ARG A 69 -2.57 -2.99 -10.46
C ARG A 69 -2.78 -1.54 -10.03
N THR A 70 -3.78 -0.88 -10.62
CA THR A 70 -4.06 0.54 -10.42
C THR A 70 -5.51 0.75 -10.03
N ALA A 71 -5.75 1.66 -9.07
CA ALA A 71 -7.09 2.10 -8.72
C ALA A 71 -7.12 3.63 -8.62
N TYR A 72 -8.08 4.23 -9.31
CA TYR A 72 -8.37 5.66 -9.24
C TYR A 72 -9.69 5.85 -8.49
N ASN A 73 -9.66 6.63 -7.41
CA ASN A 73 -10.78 6.78 -6.51
C ASN A 73 -11.09 8.27 -6.29
N GLU A 74 -12.28 8.70 -6.69
CA GLU A 74 -12.81 10.02 -6.36
C GLU A 74 -13.75 9.91 -5.15
N VAL A 75 -13.30 10.43 -4.01
CA VAL A 75 -14.06 10.35 -2.76
C VAL A 75 -14.11 11.73 -2.10
N ALA A 76 -15.30 12.13 -1.67
CA ALA A 76 -15.49 13.39 -0.97
C ALA A 76 -14.67 13.48 0.33
N ARG A 77 -14.35 14.71 0.75
CA ARG A 77 -13.59 14.96 1.98
C ARG A 77 -14.27 14.34 3.21
N LYS A 78 -13.47 13.97 4.20
CA LYS A 78 -13.89 13.36 5.49
C LYS A 78 -14.47 11.94 5.41
N ASN A 79 -14.29 11.23 4.30
CA ASN A 79 -14.68 9.81 4.18
C ASN A 79 -13.51 8.85 4.47
N ALA A 80 -12.55 9.21 5.32
CA ALA A 80 -11.45 8.33 5.72
C ALA A 80 -10.57 7.76 4.57
N LYS A 81 -10.53 8.40 3.39
CA LYS A 81 -9.72 7.95 2.23
C LYS A 81 -8.23 7.77 2.57
N SER A 82 -7.62 8.77 3.21
CA SER A 82 -6.20 8.71 3.59
C SER A 82 -5.95 7.65 4.67
N THR A 83 -6.93 7.40 5.55
CA THR A 83 -6.88 6.33 6.55
C THR A 83 -6.90 4.94 5.90
N LEU A 84 -7.76 4.74 4.88
CA LEU A 84 -7.74 3.52 4.08
C LEU A 84 -6.36 3.35 3.44
N SER A 85 -5.85 4.39 2.77
CA SER A 85 -4.54 4.38 2.11
C SER A 85 -3.39 4.03 3.06
N SER A 86 -3.34 4.58 4.28
CA SER A 86 -2.32 4.22 5.28
C SER A 86 -2.33 2.71 5.60
N GLY A 87 -3.51 2.11 5.72
CA GLY A 87 -3.66 0.67 5.92
C GLY A 87 -3.19 -0.16 4.72
N ILE A 88 -3.47 0.30 3.49
CA ILE A 88 -2.96 -0.32 2.26
C ILE A 88 -1.42 -0.26 2.26
N GLY A 89 -0.84 0.89 2.61
CA GLY A 89 0.62 1.05 2.67
C GLY A 89 1.26 0.01 3.59
N LEU A 90 0.77 -0.13 4.83
CA LEU A 90 1.25 -1.15 5.76
C LEU A 90 1.06 -2.58 5.23
N TYR A 91 -0.11 -2.87 4.63
CA TYR A 91 -0.37 -4.18 4.05
C TYR A 91 0.65 -4.51 2.95
N MET A 92 0.90 -3.56 2.04
CA MET A 92 1.85 -3.71 0.95
C MET A 92 3.29 -3.87 1.41
N THR A 93 3.66 -3.21 2.51
CA THR A 93 5.03 -3.29 3.06
C THR A 93 5.33 -4.61 3.76
N GLY A 94 4.35 -5.25 4.40
CA GLY A 94 4.65 -6.40 5.26
C GLY A 94 3.70 -7.60 5.22
N ALA A 95 2.55 -7.49 4.55
CA ALA A 95 1.53 -8.54 4.52
C ALA A 95 1.20 -9.02 3.09
N ASP A 96 1.80 -8.43 2.06
CA ASP A 96 1.53 -8.81 0.66
C ASP A 96 2.43 -9.92 0.12
N SER A 97 3.35 -10.44 0.95
CA SER A 97 4.29 -11.53 0.62
C SER A 97 5.31 -11.17 -0.47
N GLU A 98 5.65 -9.89 -0.60
CA GLU A 98 6.72 -9.41 -1.47
C GLU A 98 8.02 -9.28 -0.66
N GLY A 99 9.12 -9.75 -1.23
CA GLY A 99 10.46 -9.56 -0.68
C GLY A 99 11.05 -8.25 -1.19
N GLY A 100 11.55 -7.40 -0.29
CA GLY A 100 12.18 -6.12 -0.63
C GLY A 100 11.19 -5.06 -1.09
N ALA A 101 9.92 -5.13 -0.67
CA ALA A 101 8.89 -4.20 -1.12
C ALA A 101 9.24 -2.74 -0.78
N GLU A 102 9.32 -1.89 -1.80
CA GLU A 102 9.39 -0.44 -1.64
C GLU A 102 8.00 0.17 -1.81
N VAL A 103 7.47 0.74 -0.73
CA VAL A 103 6.15 1.37 -0.71
C VAL A 103 6.32 2.86 -0.49
N TYR A 104 5.53 3.65 -1.21
CA TYR A 104 5.67 5.09 -1.21
C TYR A 104 4.34 5.80 -1.11
N SER A 105 4.29 6.87 -0.32
CA SER A 105 3.18 7.83 -0.35
C SER A 105 3.64 9.11 -1.01
N ALA A 106 2.87 9.63 -1.95
CA ALA A 106 3.12 10.86 -2.68
C ALA A 106 1.88 11.77 -2.63
N ALA A 107 2.14 13.07 -2.75
CA ALA A 107 1.14 14.12 -2.86
C ALA A 107 1.79 15.34 -3.52
N THR A 108 1.05 16.44 -3.64
CA THR A 108 1.54 17.71 -4.20
C THR A 108 2.72 18.30 -3.43
N THR A 109 2.84 18.03 -2.13
CA THR A 109 3.97 18.44 -1.30
C THR A 109 4.42 17.28 -0.41
N ARG A 110 5.69 17.31 0.02
CA ARG A 110 6.21 16.31 0.95
C ARG A 110 5.43 16.27 2.26
N ASP A 111 4.99 17.42 2.78
CA ASP A 111 4.22 17.48 4.03
C ASP A 111 2.84 16.84 3.89
N GLN A 112 2.20 16.96 2.73
CA GLN A 112 0.95 16.26 2.44
C GLN A 112 1.19 14.75 2.29
N ALA A 113 2.26 14.36 1.61
CA ALA A 113 2.65 12.95 1.48
C ALA A 113 2.92 12.31 2.86
N ARG A 114 3.49 13.08 3.80
CA ARG A 114 3.70 12.64 5.18
C ARG A 114 2.41 12.33 5.92
N ILE A 115 1.24 12.83 5.53
CA ILE A 115 -0.01 12.56 6.26
C ILE A 115 -0.33 11.06 6.26
N VAL A 116 -0.30 10.43 5.09
CA VAL A 116 -0.57 8.98 4.95
C VAL A 116 0.49 8.18 5.70
N PHE A 117 1.76 8.54 5.54
CA PHE A 117 2.89 7.89 6.22
C PHE A 117 2.80 8.00 7.75
N GLU A 118 2.57 9.21 8.28
CA GLU A 118 2.49 9.44 9.72
C GLU A 118 1.27 8.73 10.33
N ASP A 119 0.14 8.68 9.61
CA ASP A 119 -1.02 7.90 10.05
C ASP A 119 -0.69 6.40 10.10
N ALA A 120 -0.01 5.84 9.09
CA ALA A 120 0.48 4.46 9.11
C ALA A 120 1.45 4.19 10.27
N LYS A 121 2.40 5.09 10.51
CA LYS A 121 3.35 4.99 11.64
C LYS A 121 2.62 5.01 12.98
N ASN A 122 1.60 5.86 13.11
CA ASN A 122 0.78 5.93 14.31
C ASN A 122 -0.11 4.70 14.49
N MET A 123 -0.59 4.07 13.40
CA MET A 123 -1.28 2.78 13.43
C MET A 123 -0.40 1.70 14.03
N VAL A 124 0.84 1.55 13.54
CA VAL A 124 1.84 0.60 14.07
C VAL A 124 2.11 0.87 15.55
N ARG A 125 2.33 2.14 15.93
CA ARG A 125 2.57 2.52 17.33
C ARG A 125 1.41 2.16 18.26
N LYS A 126 0.17 2.40 17.82
CA LYS A 126 -1.04 2.12 18.62
C LYS A 126 -1.34 0.62 18.72
N ALA A 127 -1.12 -0.13 17.65
CA ALA A 127 -1.34 -1.58 17.59
C ALA A 127 -0.05 -2.37 17.87
N ARG A 128 0.70 -1.99 18.91
CA ARG A 128 2.03 -2.56 19.19
C ARG A 128 2.02 -4.06 19.46
N SER A 129 0.93 -4.59 20.02
CA SER A 129 0.78 -6.02 20.29
C SER A 129 0.62 -6.88 19.03
N THR A 130 0.16 -6.29 17.93
CA THR A 130 -0.07 -6.97 16.64
C THR A 130 0.90 -6.45 15.58
N LEU A 131 0.67 -5.24 15.07
CA LEU A 131 1.48 -4.63 14.02
C LEU A 131 2.91 -4.28 14.48
N GLY A 132 3.09 -3.96 15.76
CA GLY A 132 4.43 -3.65 16.31
C GLY A 132 5.38 -4.84 16.39
N ARG A 133 4.93 -6.06 16.05
CA ARG A 133 5.80 -7.23 15.86
C ARG A 133 6.25 -7.40 14.41
N LEU A 134 5.56 -6.76 13.48
CA LEU A 134 5.82 -6.84 12.05
C LEU A 134 6.64 -5.64 11.57
N PHE A 135 6.44 -4.48 12.19
CA PHE A 135 7.00 -3.24 11.70
C PHE A 135 7.78 -2.49 12.77
N ASP A 136 8.95 -2.02 12.36
CA ASP A 136 9.72 -0.98 13.04
C ASP A 136 9.61 0.34 12.28
N PHE A 137 9.96 1.46 12.90
CA PHE A 137 9.90 2.75 12.21
C PHE A 137 10.86 3.77 12.81
N ASN A 138 11.22 4.75 11.99
CA ASN A 138 11.89 5.96 12.42
C ASN A 138 11.11 7.21 11.92
N LYS A 139 11.78 8.37 11.85
CA LYS A 139 11.13 9.62 11.39
C LYS A 139 10.83 9.64 9.89
N LEU A 140 11.55 8.85 9.11
CA LEU A 140 11.58 8.87 7.65
C LEU A 140 10.88 7.67 7.02
N ALA A 141 10.89 6.52 7.70
CA ALA A 141 10.42 5.26 7.13
C ALA A 141 9.78 4.33 8.18
N ILE A 142 8.96 3.40 7.69
CA ILE A 142 8.51 2.19 8.39
C ILE A 142 9.18 1.02 7.68
N TYR A 143 9.68 0.04 8.43
CA TYR A 143 10.42 -1.11 7.92
C TYR A 143 9.77 -2.41 8.32
N GLN A 144 9.88 -3.40 7.45
CA GLN A 144 9.65 -4.81 7.75
C GLN A 144 11.00 -5.50 7.53
N GLU A 145 11.69 -5.86 8.62
CA GLU A 145 13.08 -6.35 8.55
C GLU A 145 13.20 -7.73 7.88
N GLN A 146 12.25 -8.64 8.13
CA GLN A 146 12.29 -10.02 7.63
C GLN A 146 12.28 -10.10 6.10
N SER A 147 11.58 -9.17 5.45
CA SER A 147 11.47 -9.03 4.01
C SER A 147 12.27 -7.85 3.49
N ALA A 148 13.12 -7.20 4.29
CA ALA A 148 13.89 -6.01 3.90
C ALA A 148 13.04 -4.93 3.18
N SER A 149 11.79 -4.76 3.61
CA SER A 149 10.80 -3.88 2.96
C SER A 149 10.68 -2.56 3.69
N LYS A 150 10.26 -1.50 2.98
CA LYS A 150 10.14 -0.14 3.54
C LYS A 150 8.89 0.60 3.05
N PHE A 151 8.42 1.55 3.85
CA PHE A 151 7.40 2.53 3.49
C PHE A 151 7.85 3.95 3.82
N GLU A 152 7.91 4.82 2.82
CA GLU A 152 8.43 6.19 2.95
C GLU A 152 7.54 7.23 2.24
N PRO A 153 7.48 8.48 2.73
CA PRO A 153 6.85 9.57 1.99
C PRO A 153 7.83 10.16 0.98
N LEU A 154 7.43 10.21 -0.29
CA LEU A 154 8.18 10.84 -1.37
C LEU A 154 8.00 12.36 -1.37
N SER A 155 9.07 13.07 -1.71
CA SER A 155 8.99 14.47 -2.11
C SER A 155 8.71 14.58 -3.61
N SER A 156 8.06 15.68 -4.00
CA SER A 156 7.70 16.01 -5.39
C SER A 156 8.90 16.29 -6.32
N ASP A 157 10.13 16.18 -5.84
CA ASP A 157 11.32 16.38 -6.67
C ASP A 157 11.51 15.17 -7.57
N ALA A 158 10.97 15.26 -8.79
CA ALA A 158 10.94 14.20 -9.80
C ALA A 158 12.33 13.59 -10.08
N ASN A 159 13.41 14.38 -9.95
CA ASN A 159 14.78 13.93 -10.16
C ASN A 159 15.25 12.82 -9.20
N ASN A 160 14.58 12.62 -8.06
CA ASN A 160 14.91 11.57 -7.09
C ASN A 160 14.03 10.32 -7.22
N LEU A 161 13.15 10.28 -8.22
CA LEU A 161 12.18 9.20 -8.40
C LEU A 161 12.61 8.20 -9.49
N ASP A 162 13.54 8.57 -10.36
CA ASP A 162 14.15 7.66 -11.35
C ASP A 162 15.01 6.60 -10.63
N GLY A 163 14.66 5.32 -10.80
CA GLY A 163 15.41 4.18 -10.28
C GLY A 163 14.88 3.57 -8.97
N LEU A 164 13.72 4.02 -8.48
CA LEU A 164 12.99 3.31 -7.42
C LEU A 164 12.41 2.00 -7.96
N ASN A 165 12.37 0.95 -7.14
CA ASN A 165 11.74 -0.33 -7.51
C ASN A 165 10.41 -0.45 -6.78
N ILE A 166 9.36 0.10 -7.38
CA ILE A 166 8.12 0.40 -6.66
C ILE A 166 7.21 -0.82 -6.60
N HIS A 167 7.01 -1.33 -5.38
CA HIS A 167 5.96 -2.33 -5.15
C HIS A 167 4.57 -1.71 -4.99
N CYS A 168 4.51 -0.52 -4.38
CA CYS A 168 3.25 0.22 -4.24
C CYS A 168 3.47 1.73 -4.13
N ALA A 169 2.73 2.48 -4.94
CA ALA A 169 2.61 3.92 -4.82
C ALA A 169 1.20 4.32 -4.38
N ILE A 170 1.12 5.21 -3.40
CA ILE A 170 -0.12 5.80 -2.88
C ILE A 170 -0.08 7.30 -3.16
N ILE A 171 -0.86 7.75 -4.13
CA ILE A 171 -0.92 9.16 -4.50
C ILE A 171 -2.22 9.75 -3.92
N ASP A 172 -2.10 10.54 -2.85
CA ASP A 172 -3.25 11.23 -2.24
C ASP A 172 -3.44 12.62 -2.87
N GLU A 173 -4.69 13.09 -2.92
CA GLU A 173 -5.08 14.36 -3.53
C GLU A 173 -4.64 14.53 -5.00
N LEU A 174 -4.72 13.46 -5.81
CA LEU A 174 -4.28 13.47 -7.22
C LEU A 174 -4.84 14.66 -8.04
N HIS A 175 -6.08 15.05 -7.78
CA HIS A 175 -6.74 16.20 -8.43
C HIS A 175 -6.05 17.56 -8.17
N ALA A 176 -5.21 17.65 -7.14
CA ALA A 176 -4.48 18.87 -6.79
C ALA A 176 -3.10 18.95 -7.48
N HIS A 177 -2.64 17.87 -8.13
CA HIS A 177 -1.40 17.88 -8.89
C HIS A 177 -1.54 18.74 -10.15
N LYS A 178 -0.59 19.67 -10.35
CA LYS A 178 -0.60 20.59 -11.50
C LYS A 178 -0.18 19.91 -12.80
N THR A 179 0.68 18.90 -12.70
CA THR A 179 1.25 18.14 -13.81
C THR A 179 1.14 16.64 -13.51
N ARG A 180 1.31 15.83 -14.55
CA ARG A 180 1.28 14.36 -14.43
C ARG A 180 2.61 13.75 -13.99
N ASP A 181 3.67 14.55 -13.86
CA ASP A 181 5.04 14.07 -13.63
C ASP A 181 5.14 13.06 -12.48
N VAL A 182 4.51 13.33 -11.33
CA VAL A 182 4.51 12.40 -10.18
C VAL A 182 3.80 11.09 -10.51
N TRP A 183 2.68 11.15 -11.23
CA TRP A 183 1.97 9.94 -11.66
C TRP A 183 2.82 9.13 -12.64
N ASP A 184 3.35 9.80 -13.66
CA ASP A 184 4.04 9.15 -14.77
C ASP A 184 5.31 8.44 -14.26
N VAL A 185 6.07 9.05 -13.34
CA VAL A 185 7.24 8.37 -12.75
C VAL A 185 6.84 7.15 -11.93
N LEU A 186 5.77 7.25 -11.13
CA LEU A 186 5.32 6.15 -10.27
C LEU A 186 4.66 5.00 -11.05
N GLU A 187 4.12 5.26 -12.25
CA GLU A 187 3.54 4.25 -13.13
C GLU A 187 4.61 3.48 -13.92
N THR A 188 5.74 4.12 -14.22
CA THR A 188 6.84 3.53 -15.02
C THR A 188 7.89 2.78 -14.20
N ALA A 189 7.82 2.87 -12.87
CA ALA A 189 8.78 2.28 -11.94
C ALA A 189 8.43 0.84 -11.49
#